data_AF-A0A925FG22-F1
#
_entry.id   AF-A0A925FG22-F1
#
_cell.length_a   1.000
_cell.length_b   1.000
_cell.length_c   1.000
_cell.angle_alpha   90.00
_cell.angle_beta   90.00
_cell.angle_gamma   90.00
#
_symmetry.space_group_name_H-M   'P 1'
#
loop_
_entity.id
_entity.type
_entity.pdbx_description
1 polymer ?
#
loop_
_entity_poly.entity_id
_entity_poly.type
_entity_poly.pdbx_seq_one_letter_code
_entity_poly.pdbx_strand_id
1 'polypeptide(L)'
;MNTRRQFLIKAPLGLASVTVACSGGGAGEAGTQPATPPTTPGAPVAFGTSTGSGPEVSAATFAEAEKLAQVANTDAERATMASSWRRTLSATTERRTGPRKVALPDDLAPATLWDPARAVG
;
A
#
# COMPACT_ATOMS: atom_id res chain seq x y z
N MET A 1 4.28 14.05 56.83
CA MET A 1 4.64 13.19 55.68
C MET A 1 4.54 13.99 54.38
N ASN A 2 5.63 14.08 53.59
CA ASN A 2 5.71 14.86 52.35
C ASN A 2 5.30 14.01 51.12
N THR A 3 4.02 13.69 50.99
CA THR A 3 3.46 12.87 49.89
C THR A 3 3.75 13.46 48.50
N ARG A 4 3.72 14.79 48.36
CA ARG A 4 4.05 15.47 47.09
C ARG A 4 5.49 15.24 46.63
N ARG A 5 6.46 15.25 47.56
CA ARG A 5 7.88 15.06 47.21
C ARG A 5 8.16 13.62 46.82
N GLN A 6 7.52 12.65 47.47
CA GLN A 6 7.66 11.23 47.07
C GLN A 6 7.02 10.93 45.71
N PHE A 7 5.92 11.58 45.36
CA PHE A 7 5.30 11.41 44.04
C PHE A 7 6.22 11.91 42.92
N LEU A 8 6.83 13.10 43.08
CA LEU A 8 7.76 13.65 42.09
C LEU A 8 9.05 12.83 41.95
N ILE A 9 9.51 12.17 43.01
CA ILE A 9 10.69 11.28 42.96
C ILE A 9 10.35 9.96 42.26
N LYS A 10 9.15 9.41 42.46
CA LYS A 10 8.76 8.09 41.92
C LYS A 10 8.15 8.13 40.53
N ALA A 11 7.54 9.24 40.11
CA ALA A 11 6.88 9.38 38.82
C ALA A 11 7.79 9.22 37.57
N PRO A 12 9.03 9.74 37.52
CA PRO A 12 9.83 9.67 36.29
C PRO A 12 10.50 8.31 36.04
N LEU A 13 10.52 7.39 37.02
CA LEU A 13 11.13 6.07 36.87
C LEU A 13 10.32 5.11 35.96
N GLY A 14 9.08 5.44 35.63
CA GLY A 14 8.21 4.62 34.78
C GLY A 14 8.29 4.91 33.27
N LEU A 15 8.93 6.01 32.85
CA LEU A 15 8.89 6.47 31.44
C LEU A 15 10.13 6.09 30.61
N ALA A 16 11.09 5.36 31.19
CA ALA A 16 12.37 5.07 30.55
C ALA A 16 12.40 3.76 29.71
N SER A 17 11.26 3.13 29.40
CA SER A 17 11.23 1.83 28.71
C SER A 17 10.71 1.84 27.26
N VAL A 18 10.36 3.00 26.66
CA VAL A 18 9.70 3.04 25.33
C VAL A 18 10.65 3.35 24.15
N THR A 19 11.94 3.62 24.37
CA THR A 19 12.83 4.10 23.28
C THR A 19 13.63 3.02 22.54
N VAL A 20 13.54 1.74 22.89
CA VAL A 20 14.29 0.66 22.17
C VAL A 20 13.54 0.12 20.94
N ALA A 21 12.27 0.48 20.72
CA ALA A 21 11.54 0.10 19.51
C ALA A 21 11.76 1.05 18.30
N CYS A 22 12.45 2.18 18.49
CA CYS A 22 12.59 3.21 17.45
C CYS A 22 14.02 3.45 16.93
N SER A 23 15.03 2.69 17.39
CA SER A 23 16.42 2.87 16.96
C SER A 23 17.16 1.59 16.54
N GLY A 24 16.42 0.52 16.21
CA GLY A 24 16.96 -0.68 15.57
C GLY A 24 16.86 -0.58 14.06
N GLY A 25 18.01 -0.43 13.40
CA GLY A 25 18.15 -0.08 11.99
C GLY A 25 17.42 -0.98 10.99
N GLY A 26 17.14 -0.37 9.82
CA GLY A 26 16.95 -1.04 8.54
C GLY A 26 16.13 -2.32 8.59
N ALA A 27 14.81 -2.18 8.66
CA ALA A 27 13.92 -3.21 8.13
C ALA A 27 14.19 -3.32 6.62
N GLY A 28 15.21 -4.09 6.24
CA GLY A 28 15.11 -4.86 5.02
C GLY A 28 13.82 -5.63 5.14
N GLU A 29 12.85 -5.31 4.28
CA GLU A 29 11.62 -6.07 4.09
C GLU A 29 11.99 -7.46 3.52
N ALA A 30 12.65 -8.28 4.35
CA ALA A 30 12.68 -9.71 4.17
C ALA A 30 11.24 -10.18 4.32
N GLY A 31 10.71 -10.74 3.23
CA GLY A 31 9.31 -11.10 3.04
C GLY A 31 8.70 -11.79 4.26
N THR A 32 8.07 -11.00 5.13
CA THR A 32 7.20 -11.53 6.17
C THR A 32 5.86 -11.71 5.50
N GLN A 33 5.54 -12.98 5.20
CA GLN A 33 4.21 -13.37 4.77
C GLN A 33 3.20 -12.81 5.78
N PRO A 34 2.27 -11.93 5.38
CA PRO A 34 1.32 -11.35 6.32
C PRO A 34 0.50 -12.48 6.95
N ALA A 35 0.45 -12.49 8.28
CA ALA A 35 -0.43 -13.38 9.03
C ALA A 35 -1.85 -13.24 8.45
N THR A 36 -2.46 -14.34 8.02
CA THR A 36 -3.81 -14.32 7.45
C THR A 36 -4.78 -13.93 8.56
N PRO A 37 -5.39 -12.72 8.53
CA PRO A 37 -6.40 -12.40 9.52
C PRO A 37 -7.57 -13.36 9.39
N PRO A 38 -8.27 -13.72 10.48
CA PRO A 38 -9.46 -14.55 10.40
C PRO A 38 -10.46 -13.90 9.45
N THR A 39 -10.85 -14.63 8.40
CA THR A 39 -11.83 -14.14 7.44
C THR A 39 -13.22 -14.34 8.02
N THR A 40 -13.82 -13.27 8.53
CA THR A 40 -15.27 -13.26 8.77
C THR A 40 -15.95 -13.52 7.42
N PRO A 41 -16.78 -14.56 7.28
CA PRO A 41 -17.47 -14.84 6.03
C PRO A 41 -18.21 -13.61 5.50
N GLY A 42 -17.98 -13.25 4.24
CA GLY A 42 -18.60 -12.08 3.59
C GLY A 42 -17.89 -10.74 3.80
N ALA A 43 -16.84 -10.66 4.63
CA ALA A 43 -16.04 -9.44 4.74
C ALA A 43 -15.20 -9.23 3.45
N PRO A 44 -15.10 -7.99 2.94
CA PRO A 44 -14.27 -7.70 1.78
C PRO A 44 -12.79 -7.93 2.11
N VAL A 45 -12.03 -8.42 1.13
CA VAL A 45 -10.58 -8.58 1.28
C VAL A 45 -9.89 -7.22 1.35
N ALA A 46 -8.92 -7.09 2.26
CA ALA A 46 -8.14 -5.88 2.38
C ALA A 46 -7.21 -5.69 1.17
N PHE A 47 -7.03 -4.45 0.73
CA PHE A 47 -6.14 -4.10 -0.37
C PHE A 47 -4.70 -4.60 -0.12
N GLY A 48 -4.05 -5.13 -1.15
CA GLY A 48 -2.64 -5.58 -1.05
C GLY A 48 -2.41 -6.89 -0.28
N THR A 49 -3.48 -7.55 0.19
CA THR A 49 -3.39 -8.86 0.89
C THR A 49 -3.56 -10.07 -0.02
N SER A 50 -3.84 -9.84 -1.30
CA SER A 50 -3.95 -10.91 -2.30
C SER A 50 -2.60 -11.54 -2.64
N THR A 51 -2.62 -12.77 -3.14
CA THR A 51 -1.45 -13.39 -3.76
C THR A 51 -1.03 -12.57 -4.98
N GLY A 52 0.25 -12.22 -5.07
CA GLY A 52 0.75 -11.40 -6.16
C GLY A 52 0.56 -12.08 -7.53
N SER A 53 0.15 -11.31 -8.54
CA SER A 53 0.06 -11.77 -9.93
C SER A 53 1.16 -11.17 -10.82
N GLY A 54 1.23 -11.63 -12.07
CA GLY A 54 2.14 -11.09 -13.08
C GLY A 54 3.62 -11.38 -12.83
N PRO A 55 4.51 -10.87 -13.69
CA PRO A 55 5.96 -10.97 -13.53
C PRO A 55 6.45 -10.11 -12.37
N GLU A 56 7.65 -10.42 -11.88
CA GLU A 56 8.37 -9.54 -10.97
C GLU A 56 8.83 -8.27 -11.67
N VAL A 57 8.76 -7.15 -10.96
CA VAL A 57 9.12 -5.83 -11.47
C VAL A 57 10.12 -5.22 -10.51
N SER A 58 11.23 -4.70 -11.04
CA SER A 58 12.31 -4.12 -10.24
C SER A 58 12.18 -2.61 -10.11
N ALA A 59 12.85 -2.02 -9.12
CA ALA A 59 12.95 -0.57 -8.99
C ALA A 59 13.56 0.10 -10.24
N ALA A 60 14.48 -0.57 -10.93
CA ALA A 60 15.04 -0.09 -12.20
C ALA A 60 13.98 0.01 -13.30
N THR A 61 13.02 -0.93 -13.33
CA THR A 61 11.90 -0.87 -14.28
C THR A 61 11.03 0.35 -14.01
N PHE A 62 10.79 0.68 -12.74
CA PHE A 62 10.07 1.90 -12.37
C PHE A 62 10.84 3.17 -12.75
N ALA A 63 12.17 3.18 -12.63
CA ALA A 63 13.01 4.29 -13.08
C ALA A 63 12.91 4.54 -14.60
N GLU A 64 12.72 3.49 -15.40
CA GLU A 64 12.47 3.61 -16.84
C GLU A 64 11.04 4.10 -17.12
N ALA A 65 10.06 3.55 -16.42
CA ALA A 65 8.65 3.90 -16.56
C ALA A 65 8.35 5.36 -16.18
N GLU A 66 9.06 5.91 -15.20
CA GLU A 66 8.99 7.32 -14.78
C GLU A 66 9.17 8.29 -15.94
N LYS A 67 10.05 7.96 -16.88
CA LYS A 67 10.30 8.77 -18.09
C LYS A 67 9.07 8.83 -18.99
N LEU A 68 8.37 7.71 -19.14
CA LEU A 68 7.15 7.61 -19.95
C LEU A 68 5.96 8.28 -19.25
N ALA A 69 5.88 8.16 -17.92
CA ALA A 69 4.82 8.75 -17.12
C ALA A 69 5.04 10.24 -16.81
N GLN A 70 6.23 10.77 -17.06
CA GLN A 70 6.64 12.12 -16.69
C GLN A 70 6.49 12.43 -15.19
N VAL A 71 6.78 11.43 -14.35
CA VAL A 71 6.75 11.54 -12.88
C VAL A 71 8.15 11.24 -12.35
N ALA A 72 8.54 11.89 -11.26
CA ALA A 72 9.78 11.59 -10.54
C ALA A 72 9.44 10.93 -9.21
N ASN A 73 10.05 9.78 -8.92
CA ASN A 73 9.99 9.16 -7.60
C ASN A 73 11.40 9.06 -7.00
N THR A 74 11.46 9.09 -5.68
CA THR A 74 12.66 8.79 -4.91
C THR A 74 13.00 7.30 -4.98
N ASP A 75 14.24 6.95 -4.63
CA ASP A 75 14.67 5.55 -4.58
C ASP A 75 13.82 4.70 -3.63
N ALA A 76 13.42 5.27 -2.49
CA ALA A 76 12.57 4.60 -1.50
C ALA A 76 11.15 4.32 -2.03
N GLU A 77 10.58 5.28 -2.76
CA GLU A 77 9.28 5.10 -3.41
C GLU A 77 9.36 4.04 -4.50
N ARG A 78 10.41 4.04 -5.33
CA ARG A 78 10.63 2.99 -6.34
C ARG A 78 10.76 1.60 -5.74
N ALA A 79 11.47 1.46 -4.62
CA ALA A 79 11.58 0.20 -3.90
C ALA A 79 10.21 -0.29 -3.40
N THR A 80 9.42 0.62 -2.84
CA THR A 80 8.06 0.32 -2.35
C THR A 80 7.11 -0.07 -3.49
N MET A 81 7.21 0.63 -4.62
CA MET A 81 6.42 0.29 -5.81
C MET A 81 6.79 -1.11 -6.31
N ALA A 82 8.08 -1.43 -6.43
CA ALA A 82 8.55 -2.75 -6.84
C ALA A 82 8.08 -3.87 -5.91
N SER A 83 8.21 -3.70 -4.59
CA SER A 83 7.87 -4.73 -3.60
C SER A 83 6.36 -4.99 -3.48
N SER A 84 5.52 -3.98 -3.77
CA SER A 84 4.07 -4.07 -3.63
C SER A 84 3.32 -4.34 -4.95
N TRP A 85 3.91 -3.99 -6.10
CA TRP A 85 3.27 -3.97 -7.42
C TRP A 85 2.39 -5.20 -7.72
N ARG A 86 2.94 -6.39 -7.51
CA ARG A 86 2.27 -7.66 -7.84
C ARG A 86 0.99 -7.88 -7.04
N ARG A 87 0.93 -7.39 -5.79
CA ARG A 87 -0.20 -7.57 -4.87
C ARG A 87 -1.25 -6.46 -4.98
N THR A 88 -0.88 -5.31 -5.56
CA THR A 88 -1.70 -4.10 -5.56
C THR A 88 -2.22 -3.72 -6.95
N LEU A 89 -1.35 -3.60 -7.94
CA LEU A 89 -1.68 -3.02 -9.24
C LEU A 89 -1.62 -4.02 -10.41
N SER A 90 -0.78 -5.04 -10.34
CA SER A 90 -0.61 -6.03 -11.43
C SER A 90 -1.95 -6.61 -11.92
N ALA A 91 -2.80 -7.08 -11.01
CA ALA A 91 -4.07 -7.71 -11.38
C ALA A 91 -5.02 -6.75 -12.12
N THR A 92 -5.04 -5.47 -11.76
CA THR A 92 -5.86 -4.45 -12.43
C THR A 92 -5.29 -4.08 -13.80
N THR A 93 -3.97 -3.96 -13.91
CA THR A 93 -3.29 -3.69 -15.18
C THR A 93 -3.49 -4.83 -16.17
N GLU A 94 -3.46 -6.08 -15.72
CA GLU A 94 -3.67 -7.24 -16.59
C GLU A 94 -5.07 -7.26 -17.22
N ARG A 95 -6.09 -6.73 -16.54
CA ARG A 95 -7.44 -6.59 -17.14
C ARG A 95 -7.48 -5.63 -18.33
N ARG A 96 -6.50 -4.71 -18.45
CA ARG A 96 -6.42 -3.72 -19.53
C ARG A 96 -5.55 -4.21 -20.69
N THR A 97 -4.36 -4.71 -20.39
CA THR A 97 -3.32 -4.99 -21.40
C THR A 97 -2.58 -6.31 -21.20
N GLY A 98 -2.91 -7.09 -20.17
CA GLY A 98 -2.20 -8.33 -19.84
C GLY A 98 -2.94 -9.61 -20.27
N PRO A 99 -2.46 -10.77 -19.81
CA PRO A 99 -3.01 -12.08 -20.20
C PRO A 99 -4.45 -12.30 -19.72
N ARG A 100 -4.89 -11.58 -18.66
CA ARG A 100 -6.25 -11.62 -18.12
C ARG A 100 -7.09 -10.43 -18.56
N LYS A 101 -6.86 -9.94 -19.79
CA LYS A 101 -7.60 -8.81 -20.35
C LYS A 101 -9.09 -9.11 -20.39
N VAL A 102 -9.91 -8.14 -19.99
CA VAL A 102 -11.37 -8.22 -20.10
C VAL A 102 -11.78 -7.59 -21.43
N ALA A 103 -12.47 -8.36 -22.26
CA ALA A 103 -13.09 -7.83 -23.46
C ALA A 103 -14.31 -6.98 -23.05
N LEU A 104 -14.28 -5.71 -23.41
CA LEU A 104 -15.42 -4.80 -23.27
C LEU A 104 -16.06 -4.67 -24.66
N PRO A 105 -17.36 -4.98 -24.81
CA PRO A 105 -18.08 -4.77 -26.06
C PRO A 105 -18.06 -3.30 -26.48
N ASP A 106 -18.09 -3.04 -27.79
CA ASP A 106 -18.05 -1.67 -28.32
C ASP A 106 -19.32 -0.86 -28.00
N ASP A 107 -20.44 -1.55 -27.73
CA ASP A 107 -21.72 -0.96 -27.33
C ASP A 107 -21.84 -0.80 -25.80
N LEU A 108 -20.81 -1.19 -25.03
CA LEU A 108 -20.82 -1.04 -23.58
C LEU A 108 -20.75 0.44 -23.19
N ALA A 109 -21.85 0.95 -22.65
CA ALA A 109 -21.90 2.31 -22.13
C ALA A 109 -20.83 2.52 -21.03
N PRO A 110 -20.21 3.71 -20.97
CA PRO A 110 -19.26 4.04 -19.90
C PRO A 110 -19.90 3.86 -18.52
N ALA A 111 -19.12 3.36 -17.55
CA ALA A 111 -19.58 3.18 -16.17
C ALA A 111 -20.07 4.49 -15.52
N THR A 112 -19.54 5.62 -15.98
CA THR A 112 -19.97 6.96 -15.59
C THR A 112 -20.16 7.80 -16.85
N LEU A 113 -21.36 8.36 -17.04
CA LEU A 113 -21.65 9.34 -18.08
C LEU A 113 -21.69 10.72 -17.43
N TRP A 114 -20.72 11.58 -17.76
CA TRP A 114 -20.83 13.00 -17.44
C TRP A 114 -21.54 13.71 -18.58
N ASP A 115 -22.75 14.19 -18.33
CA ASP A 115 -23.53 14.97 -19.29
C ASP A 115 -23.81 16.36 -18.71
N PRO A 116 -23.02 17.39 -19.08
CA PRO A 116 -23.18 18.73 -18.54
C PRO A 116 -24.51 19.38 -18.94
N ALA A 117 -25.16 18.95 -20.03
CA ALA A 117 -26.47 19.47 -20.44
C ALA A 117 -27.61 18.93 -19.56
N ARG A 118 -27.41 17.81 -18.86
CA ARG A 118 -28.36 17.26 -17.88
C ARG A 118 -28.16 17.80 -16.46
N ALA A 119 -27.08 18.54 -16.22
CA ALA A 119 -26.77 19.14 -14.92
C ALA A 119 -27.44 20.51 -14.69
N VAL A 120 -28.00 21.13 -15.73
CA VAL A 120 -28.69 22.42 -15.68
C VAL A 120 -30.15 22.21 -16.05
N GLY A 121 -30.94 21.74 -15.09
CA GLY A 121 -32.40 21.61 -15.16
C GLY A 121 -33.03 22.09 -13.86
#